data_AF-A0A2R6JM30-F1
#
_entry.id   AF-A0A2R6JM30-F1
#
_cell.length_a   1.000
_cell.length_b   1.000
_cell.length_c   1.000
_cell.angle_alpha   90.00
_cell.angle_beta   90.00
_cell.angle_gamma   90.00
#
_symmetry.space_group_name_H-M   'P 1'
#
loop_
_entity.id
_entity.type
_entity.pdbx_description
1 polymer ?
#
loop_
_entity_poly.entity_id
_entity_poly.type
_entity_poly.pdbx_seq_one_letter_code
_entity_poly.pdbx_strand_id
1 'polypeptide(L)'
;MDATADEGDWPHDPDGEEGSEEGRKYGMAIVAKKVEDVTFPLSRAEFVEEHGDDPVRLNHRRVVSVADVFEYVDREEFDDLVEFHRAVGDAMREGGFWEYTPDA
;
A
#
# COMPACT_ATOMS: atom_id res chain seq x y z
N MET A 1 -8.76 -18.81 -20.74
CA MET A 1 -7.54 -17.99 -20.88
C MET A 1 -7.80 -16.74 -20.08
N ASP A 2 -7.26 -16.49 -18.91
CA ASP A 2 -6.57 -17.25 -17.87
C ASP A 2 -6.81 -16.34 -16.66
N ALA A 3 -7.75 -16.70 -15.79
CA ALA A 3 -8.14 -15.89 -14.65
C ALA A 3 -7.58 -16.55 -13.40
N THR A 4 -6.41 -16.10 -12.98
CA THR A 4 -5.93 -16.27 -11.60
C THR A 4 -5.26 -14.96 -11.19
N ALA A 5 -6.09 -13.93 -10.99
CA ALA A 5 -5.77 -12.90 -10.01
C ALA A 5 -5.61 -13.64 -8.67
N ASP A 6 -4.49 -13.44 -8.03
CA ASP A 6 -3.97 -14.16 -6.87
C ASP A 6 -5.04 -14.44 -5.80
N GLU A 7 -5.21 -15.71 -5.43
CA GLU A 7 -6.24 -16.29 -4.54
C GLU A 7 -6.14 -15.81 -3.07
N GLY A 8 -6.30 -14.51 -2.81
CA GLY A 8 -6.50 -13.96 -1.47
C GLY A 8 -7.95 -13.53 -1.22
N ASP A 9 -8.42 -13.64 0.03
CA ASP A 9 -9.71 -13.10 0.49
C ASP A 9 -9.59 -11.57 0.61
N TRP A 10 -9.50 -10.88 -0.54
CA TRP A 10 -9.35 -9.44 -0.61
C TRP A 10 -10.71 -8.74 -0.68
N PRO A 11 -10.87 -7.55 -0.08
CA PRO A 11 -12.11 -6.78 -0.16
C PRO A 11 -12.47 -6.35 -1.60
N HIS A 12 -11.49 -6.27 -2.49
CA HIS A 12 -11.66 -5.97 -3.92
C HIS A 12 -10.56 -6.63 -4.76
N ASP A 13 -10.77 -6.69 -6.07
CA ASP A 13 -9.81 -7.29 -7.00
C ASP A 13 -8.47 -6.51 -6.98
N PRO A 14 -7.33 -7.17 -6.67
CA PRO A 14 -6.02 -6.52 -6.65
C PRO A 14 -5.61 -5.91 -7.99
N ASP A 15 -6.18 -6.40 -9.09
CA ASP A 15 -5.95 -5.90 -10.45
C ASP A 15 -7.02 -4.92 -10.95
N GLY A 16 -8.06 -4.71 -10.16
CA GLY A 16 -9.20 -3.86 -10.48
C GLY A 16 -8.91 -2.37 -10.29
N GLU A 17 -9.94 -1.55 -10.49
CA GLU A 17 -9.86 -0.08 -10.40
C GLU A 17 -9.45 0.41 -9.00
N GLU A 18 -9.90 -0.29 -7.95
CA GLU A 18 -9.57 0.05 -6.55
C GLU A 18 -8.17 -0.45 -6.13
N GLY A 19 -7.63 -1.45 -6.86
CA GLY A 19 -6.29 -2.00 -6.66
C GLY A 19 -5.25 -1.38 -7.60
N SER A 20 -4.66 -2.20 -8.47
CA SER A 20 -3.58 -1.79 -9.37
C SER A 20 -4.01 -0.95 -10.57
N GLU A 21 -5.32 -0.69 -10.74
CA GLU A 21 -5.88 -0.01 -11.92
C GLU A 21 -5.46 -0.69 -13.23
N GLU A 22 -5.77 -1.98 -13.34
CA GLU A 22 -5.40 -2.81 -14.49
C GLU A 22 -3.88 -2.85 -14.72
N GLY A 23 -3.10 -2.84 -13.64
CA GLY A 23 -1.64 -2.86 -13.66
C GLY A 23 -0.96 -1.52 -13.92
N ARG A 24 -1.68 -0.39 -13.81
CA ARG A 24 -1.11 0.96 -13.93
C ARG A 24 -0.42 1.46 -12.65
N LYS A 25 -0.73 0.89 -11.49
CA LYS A 25 -0.20 1.27 -10.18
C LYS A 25 0.35 0.07 -9.43
N TYR A 26 1.45 0.26 -8.70
CA TYR A 26 2.06 -0.73 -7.83
C TYR A 26 2.58 -0.09 -6.54
N GLY A 27 2.61 -0.87 -5.46
CA GLY A 27 3.21 -0.51 -4.18
C GLY A 27 2.77 0.88 -3.70
N MET A 28 3.74 1.80 -3.59
CA MET A 28 3.51 3.16 -3.11
C MET A 28 2.41 3.91 -3.87
N ALA A 29 2.26 3.68 -5.17
CA ALA A 29 1.23 4.36 -5.97
C ALA A 29 -0.19 3.95 -5.58
N ILE A 30 -0.38 2.71 -5.10
CA ILE A 30 -1.67 2.22 -4.60
C ILE A 30 -1.96 2.87 -3.25
N VAL A 31 -0.99 2.90 -2.33
CA VAL A 31 -1.16 3.54 -1.02
C VAL A 31 -1.38 5.05 -1.14
N ALA A 32 -0.66 5.72 -2.05
CA ALA A 32 -0.84 7.15 -2.33
C ALA A 32 -2.23 7.49 -2.87
N LYS A 33 -2.86 6.57 -3.63
CA LYS A 33 -4.25 6.72 -4.11
C LYS A 33 -5.23 6.76 -2.93
N LYS A 34 -5.05 5.88 -1.94
CA LYS A 34 -5.95 5.78 -0.78
C LYS A 34 -5.97 7.05 0.08
N VAL A 35 -4.92 7.86 0.04
CA VAL A 35 -4.80 9.09 0.81
C VAL A 35 -5.10 10.37 -0.02
N GLU A 36 -5.51 10.25 -1.28
CA GLU A 36 -5.63 11.41 -2.19
C GLU A 36 -6.73 12.40 -1.79
N ASP A 37 -7.84 11.91 -1.22
CA ASP A 37 -8.99 12.70 -0.76
C ASP A 37 -9.04 12.82 0.79
N VAL A 38 -7.98 12.42 1.49
CA VAL A 38 -7.91 12.47 2.95
C VAL A 38 -7.51 13.87 3.43
N THR A 39 -8.13 14.32 4.52
CA THR A 39 -7.75 15.56 5.22
C THR A 39 -6.76 15.26 6.33
N PHE A 40 -5.72 16.08 6.46
CA PHE A 40 -4.70 15.95 7.50
C PHE A 40 -5.00 16.84 8.72
N PRO A 41 -4.54 16.46 9.94
CA PRO A 41 -3.67 15.31 10.24
C PRO A 41 -4.39 13.97 10.12
N LEU A 42 -3.64 12.92 9.75
CA LEU A 42 -4.13 11.56 9.56
C LEU A 42 -3.55 10.63 10.62
N SER A 43 -4.40 9.91 11.35
CA SER A 43 -3.95 8.84 12.24
C SER A 43 -3.59 7.58 11.46
N ARG A 44 -2.46 6.94 11.82
CA ARG A 44 -2.12 5.59 11.35
C ARG A 44 -3.20 4.58 11.71
N ALA A 45 -3.75 4.66 12.92
CA ALA A 45 -4.72 3.70 13.40
C ALA A 45 -6.03 3.81 12.61
N GLU A 46 -6.53 5.04 12.37
CA GLU A 46 -7.73 5.27 11.55
C GLU A 46 -7.49 4.83 10.09
N PHE A 47 -6.33 5.13 9.53
CA PHE A 47 -5.99 4.71 8.16
C PHE A 47 -5.95 3.18 8.01
N VAL A 48 -5.36 2.48 8.98
CA VAL A 48 -5.29 1.00 8.96
C VAL A 48 -6.65 0.37 9.28
N GLU A 49 -7.48 0.99 10.12
CA GLU A 49 -8.85 0.52 10.35
C GLU A 49 -9.69 0.58 9.06
N GLU A 50 -9.55 1.65 8.26
CA GLU A 50 -10.31 1.83 7.04
C GLU A 50 -9.76 1.00 5.87
N HIS A 51 -8.43 0.94 5.72
CA HIS A 51 -7.79 0.38 4.52
C HIS A 51 -6.94 -0.86 4.78
N GLY A 52 -6.82 -1.33 6.03
CA GLY A 52 -5.84 -2.34 6.43
C GLY A 52 -5.90 -3.62 5.59
N ASP A 53 -7.09 -4.09 5.27
CA ASP A 53 -7.33 -5.30 4.47
C ASP A 53 -7.18 -5.08 2.95
N ASP A 54 -7.00 -3.84 2.51
CA ASP A 54 -6.94 -3.52 1.09
C ASP A 54 -5.68 -4.09 0.43
N PRO A 55 -5.79 -4.68 -0.77
CA PRO A 55 -4.64 -5.22 -1.49
C PRO A 55 -3.71 -4.14 -2.02
N VAL A 56 -2.41 -4.35 -1.81
CA VAL A 56 -1.30 -3.60 -2.39
C VAL A 56 -0.51 -4.55 -3.29
N ARG A 57 -0.73 -4.45 -4.60
CA ARG A 57 0.08 -5.19 -5.58
C ARG A 57 1.47 -4.59 -5.67
N LEU A 58 2.49 -5.37 -5.31
CA LEU A 58 3.89 -4.93 -5.32
C LEU A 58 4.53 -5.15 -6.70
N ASN A 59 4.16 -6.27 -7.35
CA ASN A 59 4.62 -6.65 -8.67
C ASN A 59 3.69 -7.69 -9.29
N HIS A 60 4.11 -8.32 -10.39
CA HIS A 60 3.32 -9.34 -11.07
C HIS A 60 3.04 -10.61 -10.24
N ARG A 61 3.77 -10.86 -9.15
CA ARG A 61 3.69 -12.08 -8.31
C ARG A 61 3.25 -11.87 -6.87
N ARG A 62 3.42 -10.67 -6.31
CA ARG A 62 3.23 -10.43 -4.86
C ARG A 62 2.19 -9.36 -4.64
N VAL A 63 1.16 -9.73 -3.88
CA VAL A 63 0.17 -8.84 -3.28
C VAL A 63 0.30 -8.96 -1.76
N VAL A 64 0.21 -7.84 -1.05
CA VAL A 64 0.19 -7.77 0.43
C VAL A 64 -0.97 -6.88 0.85
N SER A 65 -1.31 -6.87 2.14
CA SER A 65 -2.30 -5.92 2.67
C SER A 65 -1.65 -4.55 2.95
N VAL A 66 -2.47 -3.50 3.07
CA VAL A 66 -1.99 -2.21 3.61
C VAL A 66 -1.48 -2.40 5.03
N ALA A 67 -2.16 -3.20 5.85
CA ALA A 67 -1.75 -3.49 7.21
C ALA A 67 -0.32 -4.06 7.27
N ASP A 68 0.05 -4.99 6.39
CA ASP A 68 1.41 -5.56 6.30
C ASP A 68 2.47 -4.46 6.08
N VAL A 69 2.20 -3.49 5.21
CA VAL A 69 3.11 -2.36 4.97
C VAL A 69 3.20 -1.48 6.21
N PHE A 70 2.05 -1.22 6.86
CA PHE A 70 1.96 -0.36 8.03
C PHE A 70 2.49 -1.00 9.31
N GLU A 71 2.79 -2.30 9.36
CA GLU A 71 3.56 -2.91 10.46
C GLU A 71 4.93 -2.25 10.63
N TYR A 72 5.52 -1.75 9.54
CA TYR A 72 6.84 -1.10 9.50
C TYR A 72 6.79 0.42 9.61
N VAL A 73 5.61 1.00 9.85
CA VAL A 73 5.45 2.45 10.02
C VAL A 73 5.45 2.79 11.51
N ASP A 74 6.57 3.31 12.03
CA ASP A 74 6.67 3.68 13.46
C ASP A 74 5.80 4.87 13.87
N ARG A 75 5.45 5.75 12.92
CA ARG A 75 4.75 7.01 13.21
C ARG A 75 3.25 6.77 13.44
N GLU A 76 2.70 7.42 14.46
CA GLU A 76 1.28 7.27 14.86
C GLU A 76 0.33 8.24 14.14
N GLU A 77 0.82 9.41 13.73
CA GLU A 77 0.04 10.47 13.08
C GLU A 77 0.89 11.13 11.99
N PHE A 78 0.26 11.61 10.93
CA PHE A 78 0.90 12.32 9.83
C PHE A 78 0.32 13.73 9.71
N ASP A 79 1.17 14.75 9.74
CA ASP A 79 0.73 16.15 9.63
C ASP A 79 0.33 16.54 8.19
N ASP A 80 0.93 15.88 7.18
CA ASP A 80 0.75 16.21 5.77
C ASP A 80 1.06 15.01 4.86
N LEU A 81 0.62 15.10 3.60
CA LEU A 81 0.84 14.08 2.57
C LEU A 81 2.32 13.71 2.37
N VAL A 82 3.22 14.70 2.44
CA VAL A 82 4.66 14.49 2.28
C VAL A 82 5.23 13.63 3.40
N GLU A 83 4.71 13.80 4.61
CA GLU A 83 5.13 13.06 5.78
C GLU A 83 4.66 11.61 5.72
N PHE A 84 3.39 11.42 5.39
CA PHE A 84 2.80 10.12 5.11
C PHE A 84 3.59 9.36 4.04
N HIS A 85 3.87 10.00 2.89
CA HIS A 85 4.61 9.37 1.81
C HIS A 85 6.04 8.94 2.19
N ARG A 86 6.74 9.74 2.99
CA ARG A 86 8.07 9.36 3.47
C ARG A 86 7.99 8.15 4.39
N ALA A 87 7.09 8.19 5.37
CA ALA A 87 6.93 7.11 6.33
C ALA A 87 6.58 5.78 5.66
N VAL A 88 5.64 5.78 4.71
CA VAL A 88 5.29 4.59 3.93
C VAL A 88 6.45 4.15 3.04
N GLY A 89 7.18 5.08 2.41
CA GLY A 89 8.33 4.74 1.58
C GLY A 89 9.48 4.09 2.37
N ASP A 90 9.75 4.58 3.59
CA ASP A 90 10.74 4.00 4.50
C ASP A 90 10.28 2.62 5.00
N ALA A 91 9.02 2.48 5.38
CA ALA A 91 8.41 1.20 5.75
C ALA A 91 8.48 0.17 4.60
N MET A 92 8.22 0.60 3.36
CA MET A 92 8.32 -0.26 2.18
C MET A 92 9.73 -0.79 1.96
N ARG A 93 10.75 0.03 2.26
CA ARG A 93 12.16 -0.36 2.17
C ARG A 93 12.54 -1.29 3.32
N GLU A 94 12.15 -0.98 4.54
CA GLU A 94 12.48 -1.78 5.73
C GLU A 94 11.82 -3.17 5.70
N GLY A 95 10.56 -3.24 5.29
CA GLY A 95 9.82 -4.50 5.17
C GLY A 95 10.13 -5.32 3.91
N GLY A 96 11.09 -4.90 3.08
CA GLY A 96 11.51 -5.66 1.90
C GLY A 96 10.39 -5.82 0.86
N PHE A 97 9.58 -4.77 0.68
CA PHE A 97 8.46 -4.77 -0.27
C PHE A 97 8.87 -4.36 -1.70
N TRP A 98 10.11 -3.95 -1.91
CA TRP A 98 10.66 -3.64 -3.23
C TRP A 98 11.47 -4.82 -3.78
N GLU A 99 11.21 -5.20 -5.03
CA GLU A 99 12.01 -6.25 -5.71
C GLU A 99 13.46 -5.83 -5.94
N TYR A 100 13.71 -4.52 -6.09
CA TYR A 100 15.03 -3.98 -6.29
C TYR A 100 15.37 -2.99 -5.18
N THR A 101 16.39 -3.32 -4.40
CA THR A 101 17.05 -2.39 -3.48
C THR A 101 18.47 -2.21 -4.00
N PRO A 102 18.88 -1.00 -4.43
CA PRO A 102 20.26 -0.78 -4.82
C PRO A 102 21.18 -1.02 -3.63
N ASP A 103 22.24 -1.82 -3.81
CA ASP A 103 23.32 -1.94 -2.84
C ASP A 103 23.94 -0.55 -2.56
N ALA A 104 24.18 -0.26 -1.29
CA ALA A 104 24.70 1.01 -0.78
C ALA A 104 26.22 1.17 -0.97
#